data_AF-A0A1I4IXS6-F1
#
_entry.id   AF-A0A1I4IXS6-F1
#
_cell.length_a   1.000
_cell.length_b   1.000
_cell.length_c   1.000
_cell.angle_alpha   90.00
_cell.angle_beta   90.00
_cell.angle_gamma   90.00
#
_symmetry.space_group_name_H-M   'P 1'
#
loop_
_entity.id
_entity.type
_entity.pdbx_description
1 polymer ?
#
loop_
_entity_poly.entity_id
_entity_poly.type
_entity_poly.pdbx_seq_one_letter_code
_entity_poly.pdbx_strand_id
1 'polypeptide(L)' 'MGKMGRPKTDTMSINVRLSQATIDQIDTARRKETDPPTRPEQIRRIIEDWLVRNPQD' A
#
# COMPACT_ATOMS: atom_id res chain seq x y z
N MET A 1 -2.67 21.50 25.65
CA MET A 1 -2.94 21.34 24.21
C MET A 1 -3.09 19.87 23.90
N GLY A 2 -4.32 19.39 23.73
CA GLY A 2 -4.59 17.97 23.51
C GLY A 2 -3.99 17.50 22.20
N LYS A 3 -3.12 16.49 22.24
CA LYS A 3 -2.74 15.73 21.05
C LYS A 3 -4.02 15.04 20.59
N MET A 4 -4.68 15.63 19.59
CA MET A 4 -5.81 14.99 18.93
C MET A 4 -5.30 13.66 18.39
N GLY A 5 -5.58 12.58 19.12
CA GLY A 5 -5.28 11.23 18.67
C GLY A 5 -5.90 11.09 17.30
N ARG A 6 -5.10 10.66 16.32
CA ARG A 6 -5.61 10.43 14.97
C ARG A 6 -6.85 9.54 15.09
N PRO A 7 -7.96 9.85 14.38
CA PRO A 7 -9.13 8.99 14.38
C PRO A 7 -8.68 7.54 14.19
N LYS A 8 -9.27 6.61 14.96
CA LYS A 8 -8.96 5.18 14.86
C LYS A 8 -9.45 4.68 13.50
N THR A 9 -8.67 4.93 12.45
CA THR A 9 -8.82 4.19 11.19
C THR A 9 -8.46 2.75 11.53
N ASP A 10 -9.36 1.81 11.23
CA ASP A 10 -9.19 0.37 11.44
C ASP A 10 -8.11 -0.17 10.49
N THR A 11 -6.88 0.29 10.70
CA THR A 11 -5.72 0.00 9.88
C THR A 11 -4.55 -0.29 10.80
N MET A 12 -3.82 -1.37 10.50
CA MET A 12 -2.59 -1.71 11.20
C MET A 12 -1.40 -1.46 10.28
N SER A 13 -0.37 -0.81 10.81
CA SER A 13 0.90 -0.65 10.09
C SER A 13 1.70 -1.94 10.16
N ILE A 14 2.14 -2.43 9.01
CA ILE A 14 3.04 -3.59 8.91
C ILE A 14 4.41 -3.15 8.39
N ASN A 15 5.47 -3.80 8.87
CA ASN A 15 6.81 -3.65 8.31
C ASN A 15 7.11 -4.87 7.44
N VAL A 16 7.33 -4.64 6.14
CA VAL A 16 7.63 -5.70 5.16
C VAL A 16 8.97 -5.41 4.51
N ARG A 17 9.83 -6.42 4.43
CA ARG A 17 11.06 -6.35 3.64
C ARG A 17 10.78 -6.92 2.26
N LEU A 18 10.99 -6.11 1.24
CA LEU A 18 10.88 -6.49 -0.17
C LEU A 18 12.25 -6.40 -0.84
N SER A 19 12.46 -7.18 -1.89
CA SER A 19 13.68 -7.05 -2.70
C SER A 19 13.74 -5.68 -3.39
N GLN A 20 14.94 -5.17 -3.64
CA GLN A 20 15.12 -3.90 -4.38
C GLN A 20 14.41 -3.94 -5.74
N ALA A 21 14.52 -5.05 -6.47
CA ALA A 21 13.86 -5.23 -7.76
C ALA A 21 12.32 -5.15 -7.67
N THR A 22 11.73 -5.63 -6.58
CA THR A 22 10.28 -5.48 -6.34
C THR A 22 9.92 -4.02 -6.08
N ILE A 23 10.72 -3.30 -5.28
CA ILE A 23 10.50 -1.88 -4.99
C ILE A 23 10.57 -1.04 -6.27
N ASP A 24 11.52 -1.30 -7.16
CA ASP A 24 11.65 -0.60 -8.45
C ASP A 24 10.46 -0.85 -9.39
N GLN A 25 9.92 -2.08 -9.42
CA GLN A 25 8.73 -2.39 -10.20
C GLN A 25 7.49 -1.66 -9.66
N ILE A 26 7.32 -1.60 -8.34
CA ILE A 26 6.24 -0.84 -7.69
C ILE A 26 6.37 0.66 -7.99
N ASP A 27 7.58 1.21 -7.92
CA ASP A 27 7.84 2.61 -8.23
C ASP A 27 7.55 2.93 -9.71
N THR A 28 7.93 2.02 -10.60
CA THR A 28 7.64 2.12 -12.04
C THR A 28 6.15 2.09 -12.32
N ALA A 29 5.39 1.21 -11.68
CA ALA A 29 3.93 1.15 -11.81
C ALA A 29 3.28 2.46 -11.33
N ARG A 30 3.69 2.94 -10.16
CA ARG A 30 3.22 4.19 -9.54
C ARG A 30 3.44 5.42 -10.42
N ARG A 31 4.58 5.51 -11.10
CA ARG A 31 4.92 6.64 -12.00
C ARG A 31 4.06 6.73 -13.26
N LYS A 32 3.38 5.64 -13.64
CA LYS A 32 2.53 5.61 -14.84
C LYS A 32 1.14 6.19 -14.59
N GLU A 33 0.73 6.33 -13.35
CA GLU A 33 -0.56 6.91 -12.98
C GLU A 33 -0.51 8.45 -13.04
N THR A 34 -1.60 9.06 -13.50
CA THR A 34 -1.73 10.53 -13.60
C THR A 34 -1.67 11.21 -12.22
N ASP A 35 -2.18 10.54 -11.19
CA ASP A 35 -2.00 10.90 -9.78
C ASP A 35 -1.26 9.76 -9.07
N PRO A 36 0.09 9.83 -8.95
CA PRO A 36 0.88 8.73 -8.44
C PRO A 36 0.58 8.52 -6.94
N PRO A 37 0.07 7.35 -6.52
CA PRO A 37 -0.17 7.07 -5.12
C PRO A 37 1.17 7.07 -4.35
N THR A 38 1.13 7.06 -3.02
CA THR A 38 2.37 6.81 -2.27
C THR A 38 2.77 5.34 -2.38
N ARG A 39 4.03 4.98 -2.11
CA ARG A 39 4.47 3.58 -2.09
C ARG A 39 3.59 2.67 -1.21
N PRO A 40 3.26 3.02 0.05
CA PRO A 40 2.37 2.19 0.86
C PRO A 40 0.94 2.14 0.31
N GLU A 41 0.43 3.20 -0.31
CA GLU A 41 -0.88 3.16 -0.99
C GLU A 41 -0.86 2.21 -2.20
N GLN A 42 0.19 2.26 -3.04
CA GLN A 42 0.33 1.35 -4.18
C GLN A 42 0.38 -0.11 -3.73
N ILE A 43 1.11 -0.39 -2.65
CA ILE A 43 1.20 -1.73 -2.09
C ILE A 43 -0.18 -2.22 -1.61
N ARG A 44 -0.95 -1.35 -0.94
CA ARG A 44 -2.34 -1.68 -0.53
C ARG A 44 -3.20 -2.06 -1.74
N ARG A 45 -3.23 -1.21 -2.77
CA ARG A 45 -3.99 -1.47 -4.01
C ARG A 45 -3.62 -2.82 -4.64
N ILE A 46 -2.33 -3.14 -4.72
CA ILE A 46 -1.85 -4.43 -5.26
C ILE A 46 -2.36 -5.62 -4.42
N ILE A 47 -2.29 -5.50 -3.09
CA ILE A 47 -2.74 -6.56 -2.18
C ILE A 47 -4.26 -6.75 -2.28
N GLU A 48 -5.03 -5.65 -2.25
CA GLU A 48 -6.49 -5.69 -2.37
C GLU A 48 -6.92 -6.30 -3.72
N ASP A 49 -6.31 -5.86 -4.81
CA ASP A 49 -6.56 -6.40 -6.14
C ASP A 49 -6.18 -7.89 -6.23
N TRP A 50 -5.09 -8.31 -5.60
CA TRP A 50 -4.71 -9.72 -5.53
C TRP A 50 -5.74 -10.54 -4.73
N LEU A 51 -6.23 -10.04 -3.58
CA LEU A 51 -7.23 -10.73 -2.75
C LEU A 51 -8.58 -10.86 -3.46
N VAL A 52 -8.99 -9.84 -4.22
CA VAL A 52 -10.20 -9.92 -5.06
C VAL A 52 -10.06 -11.00 -6.13
N ARG A 53 -8.88 -11.13 -6.74
CA ARG A 53 -8.59 -12.15 -7.76
C ARG A 53 -8.34 -13.55 -7.20
N ASN A 54 -8.03 -13.66 -5.90
CA ASN A 54 -7.71 -14.92 -5.22
C ASN A 54 -8.57 -15.02 -3.96
N PRO A 55 -9.88 -15.30 -4.08
CA PRO A 55 -10.75 -15.47 -2.92
C PRO A 55 -10.22 -16.61 -2.03
N GLN A 56 -10.22 -16.38 -0.73
CA GLN A 56 -9.83 -17.37 0.27
C GLN A 56 -11.12 -18.06 0.74
N ASP A 57 -11.31 -19.33 0.37
CA ASP A 57 -12.38 -20.21 0.88
C ASP A 57 -11.95 -20.86 2.21
#